data_AF-A0A520XQR2-F1
#
_entry.id   AF-A0A520XQR2-F1
#
_cell.length_a   1.000
_cell.length_b   1.000
_cell.length_c   1.000
_cell.angle_alpha   90.00
_cell.angle_beta   90.00
_cell.angle_gamma   90.00
#
_symmetry.space_group_name_H-M   'P 1'
#
loop_
_entity.id
_entity.type
_entity.pdbx_description
1 polymer ?
#
loop_
_entity_poly.entity_id
_entity_poly.type
_entity_poly.pdbx_seq_one_letter_code
_entity_poly.pdbx_strand_id
1 'polypeptide(L)'
;MTIRTPHHNSPNPITMTFPATLSSRVAGPQLLSTIWISVLLSMLFRDVHEYLRDGFIAELASAGTVNGGEVTGTTLLVSGIVLQLPLAMVVLARVLPRRTNRLANIMVAAIMAMGVAGTWPKDADDIVFGIFQLASLAFIAVISYRWSNDDATHEPVALSGHSRISRRLRSPRASKMVFIYSVELPSGV
;
A
#
# COMPACT_ATOMS: atom_id res chain seq x y z
N MET A 1 -6.42 -68.29 28.25
CA MET A 1 -6.36 -67.09 29.11
C MET A 1 -5.86 -65.95 28.24
N THR A 2 -6.78 -65.15 27.68
CA THR A 2 -6.47 -64.16 26.63
C THR A 2 -6.41 -62.79 27.28
N ILE A 3 -5.22 -62.21 27.37
CA ILE A 3 -4.99 -60.90 27.98
C ILE A 3 -5.42 -59.84 26.96
N ARG A 4 -6.50 -59.10 27.28
CA ARG A 4 -6.99 -57.96 26.50
C ARG A 4 -6.20 -56.72 26.93
N THR A 5 -5.39 -56.15 26.05
CA THR A 5 -4.70 -54.88 26.33
C THR A 5 -5.71 -53.72 26.33
N PRO A 6 -5.54 -52.71 27.20
CA PRO A 6 -6.44 -51.57 27.26
C PRO A 6 -6.23 -50.65 26.05
N HIS A 7 -7.33 -50.20 25.47
CA HIS A 7 -7.37 -49.27 24.33
C HIS A 7 -6.85 -47.90 24.79
N HIS A 8 -5.63 -47.54 24.39
CA HIS A 8 -5.05 -46.22 24.63
C HIS A 8 -5.84 -45.17 23.82
N ASN A 9 -6.67 -44.38 24.49
CA ASN A 9 -7.40 -43.28 23.88
C ASN A 9 -6.48 -42.06 23.87
N SER A 10 -5.70 -41.89 22.80
CA SER A 10 -4.92 -40.67 22.57
C SER A 10 -5.89 -39.50 22.34
N PRO A 11 -5.79 -38.38 23.07
CA PRO A 11 -6.64 -37.22 22.84
C PRO A 11 -6.38 -36.67 21.43
N ASN A 12 -7.45 -36.45 20.67
CA ASN A 12 -7.36 -35.85 19.34
C ASN A 12 -6.62 -34.50 19.45
N PRO A 13 -5.56 -34.26 18.65
CA PRO A 13 -4.90 -32.97 18.65
C PRO A 13 -5.92 -31.92 18.21
N ILE A 14 -6.18 -30.93 19.07
CA ILE A 14 -7.00 -29.77 18.74
C ILE A 14 -6.23 -29.00 17.66
N THR A 15 -6.52 -29.33 16.40
CA THR A 15 -6.01 -28.58 15.27
C THR A 15 -6.79 -27.29 15.23
N MET A 16 -6.22 -26.24 15.81
CA MET A 16 -6.79 -24.90 15.84
C MET A 16 -6.67 -24.31 14.43
N THR A 17 -7.64 -24.63 13.57
CA THR A 17 -7.69 -24.11 12.20
C THR A 17 -8.01 -22.62 12.26
N PHE A 18 -6.99 -21.77 12.12
CA PHE A 18 -7.20 -20.33 11.94
C PHE A 18 -7.93 -20.10 10.62
N PRO A 19 -9.08 -19.38 10.60
CA PRO A 19 -9.81 -19.13 9.38
C PRO A 19 -8.96 -18.25 8.45
N ALA A 20 -8.74 -18.70 7.22
CA ALA A 20 -7.94 -18.04 6.18
C ALA A 20 -8.45 -16.64 5.75
N THR A 21 -9.55 -16.16 6.34
CA THR A 21 -10.27 -14.94 5.96
C THR A 21 -9.68 -13.65 6.51
N LEU A 22 -8.76 -13.73 7.49
CA LEU A 22 -8.10 -12.54 8.04
C LEU A 22 -6.96 -12.03 7.14
N SER A 23 -6.30 -12.93 6.40
CA SER A 23 -5.14 -12.57 5.57
C SER A 23 -5.52 -11.69 4.37
N SER A 24 -6.71 -11.87 3.81
CA SER A 24 -7.16 -11.13 2.62
C SER A 24 -7.66 -9.71 2.89
N ARG A 25 -8.04 -9.38 4.14
CA ARG A 25 -8.59 -8.05 4.48
C ARG A 25 -7.53 -6.96 4.63
N VAL A 26 -6.29 -7.35 4.97
CA VAL A 26 -5.21 -6.40 5.27
C VAL A 26 -4.24 -6.25 4.10
N ALA A 27 -4.20 -7.19 3.14
CA ALA A 27 -3.29 -7.14 2.01
C ALA A 27 -3.88 -6.37 0.78
N GLY A 28 -4.34 -5.13 0.99
CA GLY A 28 -4.94 -4.31 -0.06
C GLY A 28 -4.48 -2.85 -0.10
N PRO A 29 -4.92 -2.06 -1.09
CA PRO A 29 -4.66 -0.62 -1.25
C PRO A 29 -4.79 0.21 0.03
N GLN A 30 -5.66 -0.23 0.94
CA GLN A 30 -5.92 0.39 2.23
C GLN A 30 -4.71 0.30 3.16
N LEU A 31 -3.98 -0.82 3.16
CA LEU A 31 -2.79 -0.96 3.98
C LEU A 31 -1.68 -0.03 3.53
N LEU A 32 -1.45 0.12 2.21
CA LEU A 32 -0.47 1.10 1.73
C LEU A 32 -0.85 2.52 2.12
N SER A 33 -2.14 2.88 1.99
CA SER A 33 -2.62 4.18 2.45
C SER A 33 -2.34 4.38 3.95
N THR A 34 -2.56 3.36 4.79
CA THR A 34 -2.27 3.43 6.23
C THR A 34 -0.79 3.56 6.52
N ILE A 35 0.08 2.85 5.79
CA ILE A 35 1.53 2.96 5.98
C ILE A 35 2.04 4.33 5.50
N TRP A 36 1.49 4.90 4.43
CA TRP A 36 1.81 6.29 4.04
C TRP A 36 1.41 7.30 5.12
N ILE A 37 0.26 7.10 5.76
CA ILE A 37 -0.16 7.92 6.91
C ILE A 37 0.84 7.76 8.07
N SER A 38 1.31 6.54 8.38
CA SER A 38 2.29 6.35 9.45
C SER A 38 3.65 6.98 9.12
N VAL A 39 4.08 6.96 7.85
CA VAL A 39 5.28 7.68 7.39
C VAL A 39 5.11 9.19 7.60
N LEU A 40 3.98 9.75 7.18
CA LEU A 40 3.68 11.18 7.36
C LEU A 40 3.64 11.59 8.84
N LEU A 41 2.99 10.78 9.70
CA LEU A 41 2.96 11.05 11.14
C LEU A 41 4.36 10.98 11.74
N SER A 42 5.15 9.98 11.37
CA SER A 42 6.53 9.86 11.88
C SER A 42 7.39 11.06 11.47
N MET A 43 7.23 11.55 10.24
CA MET A 43 7.94 12.74 9.77
C MET A 43 7.45 14.01 10.48
N LEU A 44 6.13 14.17 10.64
CA LEU A 44 5.55 15.30 11.37
C LEU A 44 6.01 15.34 12.83
N PHE A 45 6.01 14.20 13.52
CA PHE A 45 6.45 14.13 14.91
C PHE A 45 7.94 14.40 15.05
N ARG A 46 8.76 13.93 14.10
CA ARG A 46 10.18 14.27 14.04
C ARG A 46 10.38 15.78 13.92
N ASP A 47 9.71 16.42 12.96
CA ASP A 47 9.83 17.86 12.75
C ASP A 47 9.38 18.65 14.00
N VAL A 48 8.26 18.27 14.62
CA VAL A 48 7.79 18.88 15.86
C VAL A 48 8.76 18.67 17.02
N HIS A 49 9.36 17.48 17.12
CA HIS A 49 10.34 17.17 18.15
C HIS A 49 11.63 18.00 17.95
N GLU A 50 12.09 18.15 16.72
CA GLU A 50 13.27 18.96 16.36
C GLU A 50 13.10 20.43 16.74
N TYR A 51 11.89 20.99 16.64
CA TYR A 51 11.59 22.34 17.13
C TYR A 51 11.79 22.50 18.65
N LEU A 52 11.69 21.42 19.42
CA LEU A 52 11.90 21.41 20.88
C LEU A 52 13.38 21.24 21.26
N ARG A 53 14.27 21.00 20.29
CA ARG A 53 15.70 20.85 20.53
C ARG A 53 16.31 22.15 21.04
N ASP A 54 17.11 22.05 22.10
CA ASP A 54 17.79 23.19 22.68
C ASP A 54 18.67 23.89 21.64
N GLY A 55 18.51 25.20 21.52
CA GLY A 55 19.27 26.01 20.58
C GLY A 55 18.78 25.97 19.13
N PHE A 56 17.74 25.19 18.79
CA PHE A 56 17.21 25.13 17.41
C PHE A 56 16.79 26.50 16.87
N ILE A 57 16.00 27.27 17.63
CA ILE A 57 15.56 28.61 17.22
C ILE A 57 16.75 29.56 17.08
N ALA A 58 17.76 29.42 17.94
CA ALA A 58 18.97 30.23 17.86
C ALA A 58 19.81 29.86 16.63
N GLU A 59 19.99 28.58 16.32
CA GLU A 59 20.67 28.08 15.11
C GLU A 59 19.97 28.61 13.86
N LEU A 60 18.64 28.45 13.78
CA LEU A 60 17.84 28.89 12.65
C LEU A 60 17.89 30.42 12.47
N ALA A 61 17.83 31.20 13.55
CA ALA A 61 17.84 32.66 13.48
C ALA A 61 19.24 33.24 13.20
N SER A 62 20.31 32.60 13.65
CA SER A 62 21.67 33.13 13.56
C SER A 62 22.49 32.58 12.39
N ALA A 63 22.39 31.27 12.14
CA ALA A 63 23.13 30.59 11.09
C ALA A 63 22.28 30.36 9.83
N GLY A 64 20.94 30.42 9.95
CA GLY A 64 20.05 30.03 8.85
C GLY A 64 20.23 28.56 8.48
N THR A 65 20.71 27.73 9.40
CA THR A 65 20.94 26.30 9.21
C THR A 65 20.07 25.47 10.13
N VAL A 66 19.81 24.23 9.72
CA VAL A 66 19.25 23.18 10.58
C VAL A 66 20.13 21.95 10.43
N ASN A 67 20.68 21.46 11.54
CA ASN A 67 21.57 20.28 11.57
C ASN A 67 22.82 20.41 10.66
N GLY A 68 23.25 21.66 10.42
CA GLY A 68 24.35 22.02 9.52
C GLY A 68 23.99 22.07 8.02
N GLY A 69 22.71 21.93 7.67
CA GLY A 69 22.21 22.17 6.31
C GLY A 69 21.63 23.58 6.16
N GLU A 70 21.93 24.27 5.07
CA GLU A 70 21.42 25.62 4.81
C GLU A 70 19.92 25.64 4.51
N VAL A 71 19.18 26.46 5.25
CA VAL A 71 17.77 26.74 5.06
C VAL A 71 17.62 27.89 4.07
N THR A 72 17.78 27.56 2.79
CA THR A 72 17.51 28.49 1.69
C THR A 72 16.05 28.41 1.25
N GLY A 73 15.54 29.46 0.58
CA GLY A 73 14.19 29.42 -0.01
C GLY A 73 14.00 28.27 -1.00
N THR A 74 15.07 27.87 -1.71
CA THR A 74 15.06 26.69 -2.59
C THR A 74 14.98 25.38 -1.81
N THR A 75 15.69 25.25 -0.69
CA THR A 75 15.61 24.05 0.18
C THR A 75 14.18 23.87 0.70
N LEU A 76 13.56 24.95 1.17
CA LEU A 76 12.17 24.94 1.66
C LEU A 76 11.15 24.60 0.56
N LEU A 77 11.36 25.10 -0.66
CA LEU A 77 10.49 24.79 -1.79
C LEU A 77 10.59 23.30 -2.16
N VAL A 78 11.81 22.78 -2.26
CA VAL A 78 12.04 21.37 -2.60
C VAL A 78 11.49 20.45 -1.52
N SER A 79 11.74 20.73 -0.24
CA SER A 79 11.20 19.92 0.86
C SER A 79 9.67 19.93 0.88
N GLY A 80 9.04 21.09 0.66
CA GLY A 80 7.59 21.22 0.54
C GLY A 80 6.99 20.40 -0.61
N ILE A 81 7.66 20.35 -1.76
CA ILE A 81 7.23 19.51 -2.90
C ILE A 81 7.41 18.02 -2.58
N VAL A 82 8.54 17.64 -1.99
CA VAL A 82 8.82 16.24 -1.60
C VAL A 82 7.77 15.74 -0.61
N LEU A 83 7.35 16.56 0.36
CA LEU A 83 6.33 16.22 1.35
C LEU A 83 4.93 16.03 0.74
N GLN A 84 4.66 16.62 -0.43
CA GLN A 84 3.40 16.36 -1.16
C GLN A 84 3.35 14.96 -1.77
N LEU A 85 4.50 14.30 -2.02
CA LEU A 85 4.52 12.95 -2.58
C LEU A 85 3.86 11.91 -1.66
N PRO A 86 4.27 11.76 -0.37
CA PRO A 86 3.60 10.83 0.54
C PRO A 86 2.13 11.22 0.78
N LEU A 87 1.82 12.52 0.85
CA LEU A 87 0.45 13.00 0.99
C LEU A 87 -0.43 12.60 -0.20
N ALA A 88 0.08 12.76 -1.42
CA ALA A 88 -0.60 12.30 -2.62
C ALA A 88 -0.76 10.77 -2.61
N MET A 89 0.25 10.02 -2.17
CA MET A 89 0.18 8.56 -2.11
C MET A 89 -0.88 8.02 -1.16
N VAL A 90 -1.25 8.74 -0.09
CA VAL A 90 -2.40 8.37 0.77
C VAL A 90 -3.70 8.28 -0.04
N VAL A 91 -3.88 9.13 -1.05
CA VAL A 91 -5.06 9.10 -1.92
C VAL A 91 -4.83 8.18 -3.12
N LEU A 92 -3.70 8.34 -3.81
CA LEU A 92 -3.37 7.61 -5.03
C LEU A 92 -3.28 6.10 -4.79
N ALA A 93 -2.81 5.66 -3.62
CA ALA A 93 -2.80 4.25 -3.26
C ALA A 93 -4.18 3.60 -3.36
N ARG A 94 -5.27 4.37 -3.21
CA ARG A 94 -6.66 3.88 -3.28
C ARG A 94 -7.31 4.02 -4.65
N VAL A 95 -6.88 5.01 -5.44
CA VAL A 95 -7.55 5.38 -6.70
C VAL A 95 -6.85 4.74 -7.91
N LEU A 96 -5.54 4.50 -7.85
CA LEU A 96 -4.80 4.04 -9.02
C LEU A 96 -5.11 2.58 -9.40
N PRO A 97 -5.14 2.28 -10.71
CA PRO A 97 -5.14 0.91 -11.19
C PRO A 97 -3.93 0.14 -10.67
N ARG A 98 -4.11 -1.14 -10.37
CA ARG A 98 -3.14 -2.00 -9.67
C ARG A 98 -1.71 -1.93 -10.22
N ARG A 99 -1.53 -1.96 -11.55
CA ARG A 99 -0.20 -1.89 -12.19
C ARG A 99 0.50 -0.55 -11.99
N THR A 100 -0.22 0.55 -12.16
CA THR A 100 0.32 1.91 -11.99
C THR A 100 0.58 2.20 -10.52
N ASN A 101 -0.33 1.76 -9.65
CA ASN A 101 -0.21 1.91 -8.21
C ASN A 101 1.07 1.26 -7.69
N ARG A 102 1.40 0.06 -8.17
CA ARG A 102 2.65 -0.64 -7.84
C ARG A 102 3.90 0.20 -8.13
N LEU A 103 4.05 0.65 -9.38
CA LEU A 103 5.22 1.42 -9.79
C LEU A 103 5.31 2.74 -9.04
N ALA A 104 4.18 3.41 -8.86
CA ALA A 104 4.13 4.69 -8.16
C ALA A 104 4.58 4.55 -6.70
N ASN A 105 4.12 3.52 -5.98
CA ASN A 105 4.54 3.28 -4.59
C ASN A 105 6.03 2.96 -4.47
N ILE A 106 6.58 2.13 -5.35
CA ILE A 106 8.01 1.79 -5.33
C ILE A 106 8.86 3.02 -5.62
N MET A 107 8.51 3.79 -6.66
CA MET A 107 9.23 5.00 -7.05
C MET A 107 9.22 6.05 -5.94
N VAL A 108 8.04 6.36 -5.39
CA VAL A 108 7.93 7.36 -4.32
C VAL A 108 8.59 6.87 -3.04
N ALA A 109 8.46 5.59 -2.68
CA ALA A 109 9.15 5.04 -1.51
C ALA A 109 10.68 5.15 -1.66
N ALA A 110 11.23 4.90 -2.85
CA ALA A 110 12.66 5.08 -3.12
C ALA A 110 13.10 6.54 -3.01
N ILE A 111 12.34 7.48 -3.58
CA ILE A 111 12.62 8.93 -3.48
C ILE A 111 12.65 9.35 -2.00
N MET A 112 11.65 8.96 -1.23
CA MET A 112 11.57 9.28 0.20
C MET A 112 12.70 8.65 0.99
N ALA A 113 13.07 7.39 0.70
CA ALA A 113 14.17 6.71 1.37
C ALA A 113 15.52 7.38 1.10
N MET A 114 15.75 7.82 -0.15
CA MET A 114 16.93 8.62 -0.49
C MET A 114 16.95 9.97 0.24
N GLY A 115 15.79 10.63 0.38
CA GLY A 115 15.67 11.86 1.17
C GLY A 115 16.08 11.64 2.63
N VAL A 116 15.50 10.64 3.29
CA VAL A 116 15.81 10.31 4.69
C VAL A 116 17.28 9.92 4.87
N ALA A 117 17.84 9.13 3.95
CA ALA A 117 19.24 8.73 3.98
C ALA A 117 20.21 9.89 3.69
N GLY A 118 19.83 10.81 2.81
CA GLY A 118 20.64 11.99 2.46
C GLY A 118 20.70 13.02 3.59
N THR A 119 19.63 13.14 4.38
CA THR A 119 19.57 13.99 5.57
C THR A 119 19.67 13.14 6.84
N TRP A 120 20.63 12.21 6.87
CA TRP A 120 20.72 11.25 7.97
C TRP A 120 20.87 11.98 9.32
N PRO A 121 20.01 11.67 10.30
CA PRO A 121 20.05 12.33 11.60
C PRO A 121 21.34 12.05 12.38
N LYS A 122 21.79 13.03 13.17
CA LYS A 122 22.99 12.93 14.02
C LYS A 122 22.66 12.66 15.49
N ASP A 123 21.45 13.07 15.90
CA ASP A 123 20.97 12.95 17.27
C ASP A 123 20.19 11.64 17.47
N ALA A 124 20.22 11.08 18.68
CA ALA A 124 19.79 9.71 18.95
C ALA A 124 18.28 9.50 18.77
N ASP A 125 17.47 10.46 19.23
CA ASP A 125 16.03 10.53 19.03
C ASP A 125 15.68 10.58 17.53
N ASP A 126 16.43 11.40 16.80
CA ASP A 126 16.23 11.69 15.40
C ASP A 126 16.56 10.45 14.52
N ILE A 127 17.56 9.66 14.94
CA ILE A 127 17.89 8.33 14.38
C ILE A 127 16.74 7.33 14.54
N VAL A 128 16.07 7.31 15.69
CA VAL A 128 14.93 6.39 15.93
C VAL A 128 13.80 6.68 14.95
N PHE A 129 13.47 7.96 14.74
CA PHE A 129 12.50 8.37 13.73
C PHE A 129 12.96 7.99 12.31
N GLY A 130 14.23 8.23 11.97
CA GLY A 130 14.79 7.85 10.68
C GLY A 130 14.72 6.35 10.37
N ILE A 131 15.04 5.49 11.35
CA ILE A 131 14.94 4.03 11.21
C ILE A 131 13.48 3.61 10.99
N PHE A 132 12.54 4.17 11.76
CA PHE A 132 11.12 3.85 11.61
C PHE A 132 10.59 4.25 10.22
N GLN A 133 11.01 5.41 9.71
CA GLN A 133 10.67 5.87 8.37
C GLN A 133 11.23 4.92 7.31
N LEU A 134 12.52 4.58 7.36
CA LEU A 134 13.13 3.65 6.41
C LEU A 134 12.48 2.26 6.45
N ALA A 135 12.16 1.75 7.64
CA ALA A 135 11.48 0.47 7.80
C ALA A 135 10.09 0.51 7.16
N SER A 136 9.32 1.58 7.37
CA SER A 136 8.00 1.77 6.78
C SER A 136 8.05 1.88 5.25
N LEU A 137 9.03 2.61 4.72
CA LEU A 137 9.25 2.75 3.28
C LEU A 137 9.69 1.44 2.62
N ALA A 138 10.59 0.69 3.27
CA ALA A 138 10.97 -0.65 2.85
C ALA A 138 9.76 -1.59 2.85
N PHE A 139 8.89 -1.49 3.85
CA PHE A 139 7.67 -2.29 3.94
C PHE A 139 6.69 -1.97 2.79
N ILE A 140 6.52 -0.69 2.45
CA ILE A 140 5.75 -0.27 1.25
C ILE A 140 6.32 -0.89 -0.01
N ALA A 141 7.65 -0.82 -0.20
CA ALA A 141 8.31 -1.38 -1.37
C ALA A 141 8.15 -2.90 -1.46
N VAL A 142 8.31 -3.62 -0.33
CA VAL A 142 8.14 -5.08 -0.25
C VAL A 142 6.71 -5.49 -0.56
N ILE A 143 5.70 -4.84 0.04
CA ILE A 143 4.29 -5.14 -0.24
C ILE A 143 3.98 -4.89 -1.72
N SER A 144 4.41 -3.74 -2.25
CA SER A 144 4.21 -3.39 -3.66
C SER A 144 4.86 -4.39 -4.60
N TYR A 145 6.06 -4.89 -4.26
CA TYR A 145 6.78 -5.88 -5.05
C TYR A 145 6.13 -7.26 -4.97
N ARG A 146 5.74 -7.73 -3.78
CA ARG A 146 5.10 -9.05 -3.61
C ARG A 146 3.78 -9.15 -4.34
N TRP A 147 2.97 -8.09 -4.33
CA TRP A 147 1.75 -8.02 -5.15
C TRP A 147 1.99 -8.15 -6.65
N SER A 148 3.21 -7.91 -7.14
CA SER A 148 3.56 -8.13 -8.54
C SER A 148 3.65 -9.61 -8.92
N ASN A 149 4.10 -10.44 -7.99
CA ASN A 149 4.42 -11.84 -8.27
C ASN A 149 3.16 -12.71 -8.26
N ASP A 150 2.20 -12.38 -7.39
CA ASP A 150 0.91 -13.10 -7.32
C ASP A 150 0.14 -12.98 -8.65
N ASP A 151 0.18 -11.82 -9.31
CA ASP A 151 -0.46 -11.60 -10.60
C ASP A 151 0.22 -12.40 -11.75
N ALA A 152 1.53 -12.69 -11.65
CA ALA A 152 2.25 -13.50 -12.64
C ALA A 152 2.00 -15.01 -12.47
N THR A 153 1.65 -15.45 -11.26
CA THR A 153 1.32 -16.86 -10.99
C THR A 153 -0.09 -17.27 -11.47
N HIS A 154 -0.94 -16.30 -11.78
CA HIS A 154 -2.25 -16.51 -12.42
C HIS A 154 -2.18 -16.24 -13.94
N GLU A 155 -1.08 -16.65 -14.60
CA GLU A 155 -1.13 -16.80 -16.05
C GLU A 155 -2.36 -17.69 -16.38
N PRO A 156 -3.27 -17.26 -17.26
CA PRO A 156 -4.38 -18.13 -17.65
C PRO A 156 -3.73 -19.41 -18.15
N VAL A 157 -4.11 -20.55 -17.58
CA VAL A 157 -3.76 -21.87 -18.11
C VAL A 157 -4.01 -21.80 -19.61
N ALA A 158 -2.95 -21.55 -20.37
CA ALA A 158 -3.01 -21.53 -21.80
C ALA A 158 -3.48 -22.93 -22.14
N LEU A 159 -4.65 -23.02 -22.78
CA LEU A 159 -5.21 -24.25 -23.29
C LEU A 159 -4.26 -24.80 -24.37
N SER A 160 -3.09 -25.29 -23.97
CA SER A 160 -2.15 -25.97 -24.84
C SER A 160 -2.59 -27.43 -24.97
N GLY A 161 -3.50 -27.63 -25.93
CA GLY A 161 -3.95 -28.93 -26.42
C GLY A 161 -5.37 -29.24 -25.97
N HIS A 162 -6.39 -29.32 -26.82
CA HIS A 162 -6.43 -30.18 -27.99
C HIS A 162 -7.64 -29.84 -28.89
N SER A 163 -7.45 -30.10 -30.19
CA SER A 163 -8.44 -30.39 -31.23
C SER A 163 -9.52 -29.36 -31.57
N ARG A 164 -9.30 -28.79 -32.77
CA ARG A 164 -10.31 -28.48 -33.80
C ARG A 164 -11.60 -29.29 -33.64
N ILE A 165 -12.75 -28.63 -33.67
CA ILE A 165 -13.87 -28.95 -34.58
C ILE A 165 -14.59 -27.65 -34.90
N SER A 166 -14.52 -27.29 -36.18
CA SER A 166 -15.36 -26.31 -36.84
C SER A 166 -16.75 -26.90 -37.10
N ARG A 167 -17.81 -26.11 -36.87
CA ARG A 167 -19.17 -26.12 -37.48
C ARG A 167 -20.11 -25.38 -36.51
N ARG A 168 -20.99 -24.47 -36.90
CA ARG A 168 -21.46 -23.96 -38.19
C ARG A 168 -22.16 -22.64 -37.86
N LEU A 169 -21.91 -21.61 -38.65
CA LEU A 169 -22.73 -20.41 -38.70
C LEU A 169 -24.18 -20.80 -38.98
N ARG A 170 -25.12 -20.26 -38.19
CA ARG A 170 -26.51 -20.06 -38.58
C ARG A 170 -27.04 -18.78 -37.92
N SER A 171 -26.90 -17.66 -38.62
CA SER A 171 -27.88 -16.57 -38.55
C SER A 171 -28.99 -16.86 -39.59
N PRO A 172 -30.06 -16.04 -39.74
CA PRO A 172 -30.75 -15.15 -38.80
C PRO A 172 -32.28 -15.45 -38.78
N ARG A 173 -33.00 -15.09 -37.72
CA ARG A 173 -34.44 -14.77 -37.87
C ARG A 173 -34.84 -13.61 -36.97
N ALA A 174 -35.32 -12.58 -37.64
CA ALA A 174 -35.86 -11.36 -37.08
C ALA A 174 -37.09 -11.64 -36.20
N SER A 175 -37.18 -10.91 -35.09
CA SER A 175 -38.45 -10.34 -34.64
C SER A 175 -38.15 -9.06 -33.90
N LYS A 176 -38.43 -7.95 -34.58
CA LYS A 176 -38.69 -6.67 -33.94
C LYS A 176 -39.88 -6.88 -33.00
N MET A 177 -39.72 -6.60 -31.71
CA MET A 177 -40.85 -6.19 -30.89
C MET A 177 -40.39 -5.01 -30.04
N VAL A 178 -40.74 -3.84 -30.56
CA VAL A 178 -40.76 -2.57 -29.85
C VAL A 178 -41.74 -2.74 -28.70
N PHE A 179 -41.28 -2.54 -27.46
CA PHE A 179 -42.18 -2.27 -26.34
C PHE A 179 -41.74 -0.94 -25.71
N ILE A 180 -42.51 0.08 -26.04
CA ILE A 180 -42.51 1.39 -25.39
C ILE A 180 -43.23 1.19 -24.07
N TYR A 181 -42.56 1.43 -22.94
CA TYR A 181 -43.23 1.75 -21.70
C TYR A 181 -42.92 3.20 -21.36
N SER A 182 -43.85 4.08 -21.73
CA SER A 182 -44.03 5.37 -21.08
C SER A 182 -44.49 5.09 -19.65
N VAL A 183 -43.79 5.62 -18.65
CA VAL A 183 -44.30 5.74 -17.29
C VAL A 183 -44.44 7.22 -17.01
N GLU A 184 -45.68 7.65 -16.84
CA GLU A 184 -46.11 8.99 -16.49
C GLU A 184 -45.47 9.46 -15.17
N LEU A 185 -44.98 10.70 -15.19
CA LEU A 185 -44.68 11.47 -13.99
C LEU A 185 -46.00 11.93 -13.36
N PRO A 186 -46.25 11.69 -12.06
CA PRO A 186 -47.37 12.31 -11.39
C PRO A 186 -47.06 13.78 -11.09
N SER A 187 -47.87 14.65 -11.66
CA SER A 187 -47.99 16.06 -11.32
C SER A 187 -48.65 16.24 -9.95
N GLY A 188 -47.97 16.94 -9.04
CA GLY A 188 -48.59 17.73 -7.97
C GLY A 188 -48.97 16.99 -6.68
N VAL A 189 -48.21 17.27 -5.62
CA VAL A 189 -48.68 18.02 -4.43
C VAL A 189 -47.55 18.93 -3.98
#